data_AF-A0A7C1JVN0-F1
#
_entry.id   AF-A0A7C1JVN0-F1
#
_cell.length_a   1.000
_cell.length_b   1.000
_cell.length_c   1.000
_cell.angle_alpha   90.00
_cell.angle_beta   90.00
_cell.angle_gamma   90.00
#
_symmetry.space_group_name_H-M   'P 1'
#
loop_
_entity.id
_entity.type
_entity.pdbx_description
1 polymer ?
#
loop_
_entity_poly.entity_id
_entity_poly.type
_entity_poly.pdbx_seq_one_letter_code
_entity_poly.pdbx_strand_id
1 'polypeptide(L)'
;MGEILPISAGVVVGLICWRIASMRLRTAALVIFSVLFGTLASFLTGELALTWAFLLIDIPLVFLVAVGTTLLVARVARVRQIARH
;
A
#
# COMPACT_ATOMS: atom_id res chain seq x y z
N MET A 1 -15.58 5.36 8.18
CA MET A 1 -15.04 6.08 6.99
C MET A 1 -13.54 6.31 7.07
N GLY A 2 -12.93 6.39 8.27
CA GLY A 2 -11.48 6.57 8.42
C GLY A 2 -10.66 5.55 7.64
N GLU A 3 -11.11 4.29 7.59
CA GLU A 3 -10.40 3.19 6.92
C GLU A 3 -10.37 3.26 5.38
N ILE A 4 -11.21 4.10 4.75
CA ILE A 4 -11.24 4.22 3.28
C ILE A 4 -9.95 4.89 2.77
N LEU A 5 -9.43 5.88 3.51
CA LEU A 5 -8.19 6.58 3.18
C LEU A 5 -6.96 5.65 3.22
N PRO A 6 -6.67 4.89 4.28
CA PRO A 6 -5.55 3.95 4.29
C PRO A 6 -5.72 2.82 3.28
N ILE A 7 -6.94 2.32 3.04
CA ILE A 7 -7.17 1.29 1.99
C ILE A 7 -6.84 1.86 0.60
N SER A 8 -7.40 3.02 0.25
CA SER A 8 -7.16 3.64 -1.06
C SER A 8 -5.68 4.02 -1.24
N ALA A 9 -5.03 4.52 -0.19
CA ALA A 9 -3.59 4.78 -0.20
C ALA A 9 -2.78 3.49 -0.43
N GLY A 10 -3.14 2.39 0.23
CA GLY A 10 -2.52 1.08 0.02
C GLY A 10 -2.60 0.63 -1.44
N VAL A 11 -3.76 0.78 -2.09
CA VAL A 11 -3.92 0.44 -3.51
C VAL A 11 -2.97 1.27 -4.38
N VAL A 12 -2.92 2.59 -4.17
CA VAL A 12 -2.04 3.50 -4.92
C VAL A 12 -0.57 3.13 -4.72
N VAL A 13 -0.14 2.91 -3.48
CA VAL A 13 1.23 2.48 -3.15
C VAL A 13 1.56 1.15 -3.83
N GLY A 14 0.64 0.19 -3.80
CA GLY A 14 0.82 -1.11 -4.44
C GLY A 14 0.98 -1.02 -5.97
N LEU A 15 0.25 -0.12 -6.62
CA LEU A 15 0.36 0.15 -8.06
C LEU A 15 1.69 0.82 -8.42
N ILE A 16 2.14 1.79 -7.61
CA ILE A 16 3.43 2.46 -7.79
C ILE A 16 4.57 1.45 -7.61
N CYS A 17 4.55 0.69 -6.51
CA CYS A 17 5.61 -0.27 -6.17
C CYS A 17 5.69 -1.43 -7.16
N TRP A 18 4.59 -1.80 -7.82
CA TRP A 18 4.61 -2.84 -8.86
C TRP A 18 5.54 -2.49 -10.04
N ARG A 19 5.73 -1.20 -10.35
CA ARG A 19 6.63 -0.76 -11.42
C ARG A 19 8.12 -0.93 -11.09
N ILE A 20 8.46 -1.20 -9.83
CA ILE A 20 9.85 -1.31 -9.37
C ILE A 20 10.34 -2.74 -9.64
N ALA A 21 11.31 -2.87 -10.57
CA ALA A 21 11.87 -4.17 -10.95
C ALA A 21 12.78 -4.78 -9.85
N SER A 22 13.55 -3.95 -9.15
CA SER A 22 14.46 -4.41 -8.09
C SER A 22 13.68 -4.81 -6.84
N MET A 23 13.79 -6.08 -6.43
CA MET A 23 13.09 -6.60 -5.25
C MET A 23 13.47 -5.84 -3.97
N ARG A 24 14.76 -5.50 -3.79
CA ARG A 24 15.23 -4.75 -2.61
C ARG A 24 14.61 -3.36 -2.56
N LEU A 25 14.64 -2.64 -3.69
CA LEU A 25 14.07 -1.30 -3.78
C LEU A 25 12.54 -1.33 -3.63
N ARG A 26 11.89 -2.37 -4.17
CA ARG A 26 10.44 -2.55 -4.04
C ARG A 26 10.04 -2.78 -2.59
N THR A 27 10.74 -3.64 -1.87
CA THR A 27 10.46 -3.89 -0.44
C THR A 27 10.69 -2.63 0.38
N ALA A 28 11.80 -1.92 0.15
CA ALA A 28 12.07 -0.65 0.83
C ALA A 28 10.98 0.39 0.54
N ALA A 29 10.57 0.55 -0.72
CA ALA A 29 9.51 1.47 -1.11
C ALA A 29 8.16 1.11 -0.49
N LEU A 30 7.79 -0.18 -0.46
CA LEU A 30 6.56 -0.64 0.20
C LEU A 30 6.55 -0.26 1.68
N VAL A 31 7.64 -0.51 2.41
CA VAL A 31 7.73 -0.17 3.83
C VAL A 31 7.66 1.34 4.04
N ILE A 32 8.51 2.10 3.33
CA ILE A 32 8.61 3.57 3.48
C ILE A 32 7.28 4.23 3.14
N PHE A 33 6.67 3.89 2.00
CA PHE A 33 5.39 4.48 1.62
C PHE A 33 4.25 4.04 2.54
N SER A 34 4.26 2.82 3.07
CA SER A 34 3.19 2.40 4.00
C SER A 34 3.24 3.17 5.31
N VAL A 35 4.44 3.43 5.84
CA VAL A 35 4.61 4.29 7.03
C VAL A 35 4.15 5.71 6.73
N LEU A 36 4.59 6.29 5.61
CA LEU A 36 4.24 7.67 5.22
C LEU A 36 2.73 7.83 5.00
N PHE A 37 2.12 6.98 4.18
CA PHE A 37 0.71 7.10 3.82
C PHE A 37 -0.22 6.65 4.96
N GLY A 38 0.17 5.65 5.76
CA GLY A 38 -0.60 5.28 6.97
C GLY A 38 -0.62 6.42 7.99
N THR A 39 0.53 7.06 8.23
CA THR A 39 0.61 8.25 9.09
C THR A 39 -0.21 9.40 8.55
N LEU A 40 -0.11 9.67 7.23
CA LEU A 40 -0.86 10.75 6.59
C LEU A 40 -2.37 10.51 6.63
N ALA A 41 -2.80 9.26 6.47
CA ALA A 41 -4.21 8.88 6.59
C ALA A 41 -4.74 9.19 8.00
N SER A 42 -4.09 8.67 9.05
CA SER A 42 -4.48 8.94 10.45
C SER A 42 -4.44 10.44 10.80
N PHE A 43 -3.53 11.20 10.18
CA PHE A 43 -3.45 12.65 10.38
C PHE A 43 -4.62 13.39 9.71
N LEU A 44 -4.95 13.04 8.47
CA LEU A 44 -6.03 13.67 7.70
C LEU A 44 -7.42 13.33 8.23
N THR A 45 -7.61 12.15 8.81
CA THR A 45 -8.86 11.75 9.48
C THR A 45 -9.03 12.42 10.85
N GLY A 46 -7.98 13.06 11.38
CA GLY A 46 -7.96 13.61 12.74
C GLY A 46 -7.82 12.55 13.83
N GLU A 47 -7.65 11.27 13.47
CA GLU A 47 -7.55 10.14 14.39
C GLU A 47 -6.27 10.21 15.25
N LEU A 48 -5.21 10.81 14.70
CA LEU A 48 -3.97 11.04 15.43
C LEU A 48 -4.14 11.93 16.67
N ALA A 49 -5.16 12.82 16.67
CA ALA A 49 -5.47 13.67 17.81
C ALA A 49 -6.19 12.91 18.95
N LEU A 50 -6.77 11.75 18.63
CA LEU A 50 -7.47 10.89 19.60
C LEU A 50 -6.49 9.92 20.27
N THR A 51 -5.71 9.18 19.47
CA THR A 51 -4.70 8.25 20.00
C THR A 51 -3.66 7.86 18.95
N TRP A 52 -2.43 7.59 19.41
CA TRP A 52 -1.36 7.03 18.58
C TRP A 52 -1.62 5.60 18.11
N ALA A 53 -2.58 4.89 18.73
CA ALA A 53 -2.94 3.53 18.35
C ALA A 53 -3.46 3.41 16.91
N PHE A 54 -4.00 4.50 16.33
CA PHE A 54 -4.44 4.51 14.93
C PHE A 54 -3.29 4.27 13.94
N LEU A 55 -2.07 4.70 14.26
CA LEU A 55 -0.88 4.39 13.44
C LEU A 55 -0.59 2.89 13.36
N LEU A 56 -0.84 2.17 14.45
CA LEU A 56 -0.66 0.71 14.51
C LEU A 56 -1.70 -0.03 13.68
N ILE A 57 -2.78 0.64 13.26
CA ILE A 57 -3.82 0.08 12.41
C ILE A 57 -3.58 0.51 10.96
N ASP A 58 -3.41 1.81 10.72
CA ASP A 58 -3.34 2.37 9.37
C ASP A 58 -2.06 1.98 8.64
N ILE A 59 -0.90 1.96 9.32
CA ILE A 59 0.36 1.59 8.66
C ILE A 59 0.34 0.12 8.21
N PRO A 60 -0.02 -0.87 9.05
CA PRO A 60 -0.15 -2.25 8.59
C PRO A 60 -1.25 -2.43 7.55
N LEU A 61 -2.37 -1.71 7.67
CA LEU A 61 -3.46 -1.79 6.69
C LEU A 61 -3.00 -1.32 5.31
N VAL A 62 -2.36 -0.15 5.22
CA VAL A 62 -1.76 0.36 3.97
C VAL A 62 -0.76 -0.65 3.41
N PHE A 63 0.10 -1.22 4.26
CA PHE A 63 1.11 -2.19 3.85
C PHE A 63 0.50 -3.47 3.26
N LEU A 64 -0.47 -4.07 3.95
CA LEU A 64 -1.14 -5.30 3.51
C LEU A 64 -1.88 -5.08 2.18
N VAL A 65 -2.61 -3.98 2.05
CA VAL A 65 -3.31 -3.63 0.81
C VAL A 65 -2.33 -3.36 -0.33
N ALA A 66 -1.21 -2.67 -0.06
CA ALA A 66 -0.17 -2.40 -1.05
C ALA A 66 0.50 -3.68 -1.54
N VAL A 67 0.91 -4.57 -0.63
CA VAL A 67 1.48 -5.88 -0.97
C VAL A 67 0.48 -6.70 -1.79
N GLY A 68 -0.76 -6.80 -1.34
CA GLY A 68 -1.82 -7.52 -2.04
C GLY A 68 -2.03 -6.99 -3.46
N THR A 69 -2.11 -5.67 -3.61
CA THR A 69 -2.26 -5.00 -4.91
C THR A 69 -1.06 -5.25 -5.81
N THR A 70 0.17 -5.10 -5.30
CA THR A 70 1.39 -5.37 -6.09
C THR A 70 1.43 -6.81 -6.59
N LEU A 71 1.08 -7.79 -5.75
CA LEU A 71 1.06 -9.20 -6.12
C LEU A 71 -0.05 -9.51 -7.13
N LEU A 72 -1.25 -8.97 -6.92
CA LEU A 72 -2.38 -9.13 -7.82
C LEU A 72 -2.06 -8.60 -9.22
N VAL A 73 -1.55 -7.38 -9.31
CA VAL A 73 -1.19 -6.76 -10.61
C VAL A 73 -0.06 -7.53 -11.28
N ALA A 74 0.95 -7.97 -10.54
CA ALA A 74 2.01 -8.83 -11.07
C ALA A 74 1.50 -10.18 -11.57
N ARG A 75 0.47 -10.75 -10.94
CA ARG A 75 -0.15 -12.00 -11.39
C ARG A 75 -0.96 -11.79 -12.66
N VAL A 76 -1.81 -10.75 -12.70
CA VAL A 76 -2.63 -10.41 -13.86
C VAL A 76 -1.76 -10.08 -15.07
N ALA A 77 -0.69 -9.30 -14.90
CA ALA A 77 0.23 -8.96 -15.98
C ALA A 77 0.89 -10.22 -16.58
N ARG A 78 1.35 -11.15 -15.73
CA ARG A 78 1.93 -12.42 -16.20
C ARG A 78 0.93 -13.28 -16.96
N VAL A 79 -0.30 -13.42 -16.46
CA VAL A 79 -1.35 -14.20 -17.14
C VAL A 79 -1.69 -13.59 -18.52
N ARG A 80 -1.77 -12.27 -18.61
CA ARG A 80 -2.01 -11.56 -19.87
C ARG A 80 -0.88 -11.71 -20.89
N GLN A 81 0.36 -11.92 -20.46
CA GLN A 81 1.48 -12.19 -21.36
C GLN A 81 1.39 -13.60 -21.96
N ILE A 82 1.02 -14.60 -21.15
CA ILE A 82 0.87 -15.99 -21.61
C ILE A 82 -0.26 -16.11 -22.63
N ALA A 83 -1.41 -15.47 -22.40
CA ALA A 83 -2.56 -15.54 -23.29
C ALA A 83 -2.39 -14.82 -24.66
N ARG A 84 -1.26 -14.11 -24.86
CA ARG A 84 -0.93 -13.43 -26.13
C ARG A 84 0.01 -14.24 -27.02
N HIS A 85 0.52 -15.38 -26.54
CA HIS A 85 1.34 -16.34 -27.28
C HIS A 85 0.51 -17.58 -27.62
#